data_AF-A0A5N3WFJ0-F1
#
_entry.id   AF-A0A5N3WFJ0-F1
#
_cell.length_a   1.000
_cell.length_b   1.000
_cell.length_c   1.000
_cell.angle_alpha   90.00
_cell.angle_beta   90.00
_cell.angle_gamma   90.00
#
_symmetry.space_group_name_H-M   'P 1'
#
loop_
_entity.id
_entity.type
_entity.pdbx_description
1 polymer ?
#
loop_
_entity_poly.entity_id
_entity_poly.type
_entity_poly.pdbx_seq_one_letter_code
_entity_poly.pdbx_strand_id
1 'polypeptide(L)'
;MAHLCACPLRREKGFILDGVAVSTVARSYEHLRPKLWSAIPPYNAQQDQHSRRYFRSRVVPPILRKTDQDHGGTGRDGWIVDYFHIFGQGQRYLNRRNWAGAGHSLQQVTGHDHYNTNLKATQGFNGRFGYRRNTPALRYCPSVFGEITQFPLF
;
A
#
# COMPACT_ATOMS: atom_id res chain seq x y z
N MET A 1 20.40 -22.58 -12.94
CA MET A 1 18.92 -22.67 -12.98
C MET A 1 18.39 -23.30 -11.69
N ALA A 2 18.43 -22.59 -10.57
CA ALA A 2 18.05 -23.14 -9.26
C ALA A 2 17.37 -22.08 -8.37
N HIS A 3 16.20 -21.60 -8.77
CA HIS A 3 15.43 -20.64 -7.98
C HIS A 3 13.93 -20.95 -7.99
N LEU A 4 13.51 -22.21 -7.84
CA LEU A 4 12.08 -22.53 -7.86
C LEU A 4 11.75 -23.65 -6.87
N CYS A 5 11.82 -23.35 -5.58
CA CYS A 5 10.87 -23.84 -4.58
C CYS A 5 11.19 -23.16 -3.25
N ALA A 6 10.82 -21.89 -3.12
CA ALA A 6 10.60 -21.33 -1.79
C ALA A 6 9.38 -22.07 -1.20
N CYS A 7 9.68 -23.09 -0.39
CA CYS A 7 8.72 -23.96 0.28
C CYS A 7 7.55 -23.13 0.86
N PRO A 8 6.27 -23.49 0.59
CA PRO A 8 5.10 -22.80 1.15
C PRO A 8 5.22 -22.60 2.67
N LEU A 9 5.73 -23.62 3.37
CA LEU A 9 6.07 -23.62 4.80
C LEU A 9 7.03 -22.50 5.23
N ARG A 10 7.95 -22.05 4.38
CA ARG A 10 8.87 -20.94 4.69
C ARG A 10 8.19 -19.59 4.53
N ARG A 11 7.22 -19.48 3.62
CA ARG A 11 6.36 -18.29 3.46
C ARG A 11 5.29 -18.24 4.55
N GLU A 12 4.71 -19.36 4.94
CA GLU A 12 3.78 -19.50 6.08
C GLU A 12 4.47 -19.17 7.41
N LYS A 13 5.68 -19.68 7.65
CA LYS A 13 6.49 -19.29 8.83
C LYS A 13 7.00 -17.86 8.78
N GLY A 14 7.08 -17.25 7.60
CA GLY A 14 7.42 -15.83 7.42
C GLY A 14 6.20 -14.91 7.48
N PHE A 15 4.98 -15.46 7.47
CA PHE A 15 3.73 -14.73 7.56
C PHE A 15 3.32 -14.63 9.03
N ILE A 16 3.65 -13.51 9.65
CA ILE A 16 3.10 -13.15 10.96
C ILE A 16 2.19 -11.95 10.71
N LEU A 17 0.91 -12.22 10.52
CA LEU A 17 -0.10 -11.18 10.70
C LEU A 17 -0.11 -10.91 12.20
N ASP A 18 0.54 -9.82 12.61
CA ASP A 18 0.96 -9.60 13.99
C ASP A 18 -0.16 -9.15 14.92
N GLY A 19 -1.32 -9.81 14.81
CA GLY A 19 -2.46 -9.60 15.69
C GLY A 19 -2.12 -9.88 17.15
N VAL A 20 -1.12 -10.73 17.44
CA VAL A 20 -0.67 -10.98 18.82
C VAL A 20 0.07 -9.78 19.39
N ALA A 21 1.04 -9.18 18.68
CA ALA A 21 1.69 -7.97 19.18
C ALA A 21 0.71 -6.80 19.26
N VAL A 22 -0.11 -6.60 18.22
CA VAL A 22 -1.11 -5.53 18.21
C VAL A 22 -2.11 -5.70 19.33
N SER A 23 -2.63 -6.91 19.58
CA SER A 23 -3.55 -7.17 20.70
C SER A 23 -2.88 -7.02 22.06
N THR A 24 -1.60 -7.41 22.20
CA THR A 24 -0.85 -7.22 23.45
C THR A 24 -0.68 -5.74 23.77
N VAL A 25 -0.30 -4.94 22.77
CA VAL A 25 -0.22 -3.47 22.92
C VAL A 25 -1.62 -2.91 23.18
N ALA A 26 -2.64 -3.30 22.43
CA ALA A 26 -4.01 -2.81 22.63
C ALA A 26 -4.54 -3.08 24.04
N ARG A 27 -4.38 -4.30 24.56
CA ARG A 27 -4.77 -4.66 25.94
C ARG A 27 -4.10 -3.79 26.99
N SER A 28 -2.84 -3.39 26.76
CA SER A 28 -2.15 -2.47 27.68
C SER A 28 -2.81 -1.08 27.73
N TYR A 29 -3.40 -0.62 26.63
CA TYR A 29 -4.09 0.66 26.54
C TYR A 29 -5.61 0.57 26.80
N GLU A 30 -6.21 -0.62 26.83
CA GLU A 30 -7.65 -0.81 27.12
C GLU A 30 -8.04 -0.36 28.53
N HIS A 31 -7.18 -0.65 29.51
CA HIS A 31 -7.43 -0.34 30.92
C HIS A 31 -6.85 1.01 31.35
N LEU A 32 -6.02 1.65 30.51
CA LEU A 32 -5.46 2.97 30.80
C LEU A 32 -6.48 4.07 30.50
N ARG A 33 -6.59 5.04 31.42
CA ARG A 33 -7.37 6.26 31.24
C ARG A 33 -6.46 7.47 31.44
N PRO A 34 -6.45 8.44 30.50
CA PRO A 34 -7.23 8.49 29.26
C PRO A 34 -6.78 7.42 28.22
N LYS A 35 -7.67 7.05 27.30
CA LYS A 35 -7.35 6.16 26.18
C LYS A 35 -6.52 6.92 25.16
N LEU A 36 -5.20 6.74 25.22
CA LEU A 36 -4.24 7.50 24.42
C LEU A 36 -3.84 6.81 23.11
N TRP A 37 -4.08 5.51 22.97
CA TRP A 37 -3.69 4.73 21.80
C TRP A 37 -4.74 3.67 21.48
N SER A 38 -4.90 3.36 20.20
CA SER A 38 -5.77 2.29 19.72
C SER A 38 -5.07 1.52 18.61
N ALA A 39 -5.51 0.29 18.35
CA ALA A 39 -4.91 -0.52 17.27
C ALA A 39 -5.03 0.15 15.90
N ILE A 40 -6.08 0.94 15.70
CA ILE A 40 -6.33 1.66 14.44
C ILE A 40 -6.01 3.15 14.70
N PRO A 41 -5.03 3.74 14.00
CA PRO A 41 -4.74 5.16 14.15
C PRO A 41 -5.93 6.00 13.66
N PRO A 42 -6.16 7.18 14.27
CA PRO A 42 -7.15 8.11 13.77
C PRO A 42 -6.79 8.52 12.33
N TYR A 43 -7.79 8.59 11.47
CA TYR A 43 -7.58 9.00 10.08
C TYR A 43 -7.18 10.49 10.02
N ASN A 44 -6.02 10.78 9.43
CA ASN A 44 -5.58 12.14 9.11
C ASN A 44 -5.64 12.36 7.59
N ALA A 45 -6.61 13.15 7.16
CA ALA A 45 -6.83 13.44 5.76
C ALA A 45 -5.66 14.20 5.11
N GLN A 46 -4.90 15.02 5.85
CA GLN A 46 -3.77 15.77 5.26
C GLN A 46 -2.57 14.88 4.93
N GLN A 47 -2.47 13.71 5.57
CA GLN A 47 -1.41 12.73 5.32
C GLN A 47 -1.77 11.73 4.21
N ASP A 48 -3.04 11.67 3.80
CA ASP A 48 -3.49 10.79 2.73
C ASP A 48 -2.96 11.26 1.36
N GLN A 49 -2.40 10.32 0.60
CA GLN A 49 -1.90 10.57 -0.75
C GLN A 49 -3.02 10.91 -1.72
N HIS A 50 -4.21 10.33 -1.56
CA HIS A 50 -5.34 10.50 -2.47
C HIS A 50 -6.03 11.85 -2.28
N SER A 51 -6.12 12.33 -1.05
CA SER A 51 -6.63 13.66 -0.70
C SER A 51 -5.61 14.80 -0.95
N ARG A 52 -4.32 14.49 -1.17
CA ARG A 52 -3.22 15.47 -1.23
C ARG A 52 -3.46 16.64 -2.19
N ARG A 53 -4.16 16.40 -3.30
CA ARG A 53 -4.50 17.44 -4.29
C ARG A 53 -5.46 18.48 -3.72
N TYR A 54 -6.42 18.07 -2.90
CA TYR A 54 -7.39 18.97 -2.26
C TYR A 54 -6.68 19.93 -1.31
N PHE A 55 -5.81 19.41 -0.42
CA PHE A 55 -5.08 20.22 0.56
C PHE A 55 -4.05 21.17 -0.08
N ARG A 56 -3.58 20.86 -1.29
CA ARG A 56 -2.69 21.74 -2.08
C ARG A 56 -3.42 22.78 -2.92
N SER A 57 -4.75 22.72 -3.01
CA SER A 57 -5.52 23.71 -3.78
C SER A 57 -5.32 25.11 -3.22
N ARG A 58 -5.41 26.15 -4.06
CA ARG A 58 -5.12 27.54 -3.65
C ARG A 58 -5.98 28.04 -2.48
N VAL A 59 -7.19 27.48 -2.33
CA VAL A 59 -8.20 27.94 -1.36
C VAL A 59 -7.97 27.36 0.04
N VAL A 60 -7.38 26.17 0.14
CA VAL A 60 -7.30 25.43 1.41
C VAL A 60 -6.20 25.92 2.36
N PRO A 61 -4.94 26.20 1.94
CA PRO A 61 -3.88 26.64 2.83
C PRO A 61 -4.20 27.93 3.65
N PRO A 62 -4.84 28.97 3.08
CA PRO A 62 -5.26 30.13 3.88
C PRO A 62 -6.26 29.77 4.99
N ILE A 63 -7.15 28.79 4.75
CA ILE A 63 -8.11 28.32 5.76
C ILE A 63 -7.38 27.55 6.85
N LEU A 64 -6.46 26.65 6.46
CA LEU A 64 -5.68 25.87 7.42
C LEU A 64 -4.83 26.76 8.34
N ARG A 65 -4.26 27.85 7.82
CA ARG A 65 -3.52 28.84 8.63
C ARG A 65 -4.43 29.58 9.62
N LYS A 66 -5.68 29.85 9.26
CA LYS A 66 -6.66 30.50 10.16
C LYS A 66 -7.11 29.59 11.29
N THR A 67 -7.05 28.28 11.09
CA THR A 67 -7.47 27.26 12.05
C THR A 67 -6.29 26.58 12.75
N ASP A 68 -5.05 27.06 12.57
CA ASP A 68 -3.83 26.44 13.09
C ASP A 68 -3.68 24.94 12.74
N GLN A 69 -4.01 24.58 11.50
CA GLN A 69 -3.95 23.22 10.96
C GLN A 69 -3.02 23.11 9.73
N ASP A 70 -2.16 24.09 9.49
CA ASP A 70 -1.27 24.15 8.32
C ASP A 70 -0.01 23.26 8.44
N HIS A 71 0.25 22.71 9.62
CA HIS A 71 1.40 21.85 9.92
C HIS A 71 1.08 20.34 9.80
N GLY A 72 0.35 19.95 8.75
CA GLY A 72 -0.06 18.55 8.53
C GLY A 72 -1.32 18.12 9.29
N GLY A 73 -1.95 19.06 10.00
CA GLY A 73 -3.20 18.87 10.72
C GLY A 73 -3.14 17.80 11.81
N THR A 74 -4.25 17.64 12.50
CA THR A 74 -4.44 16.60 13.50
C THR A 74 -5.51 15.62 13.05
N GLY A 75 -5.36 14.35 13.42
CA GLY A 75 -6.41 13.36 13.31
C GLY A 75 -7.62 13.76 14.15
N ARG A 76 -8.75 13.10 13.89
CA ARG A 76 -10.03 13.35 14.58
C ARG A 76 -9.92 13.42 16.11
N ASP A 77 -9.06 12.60 16.70
CA ASP A 77 -8.91 12.45 18.15
C ASP A 77 -7.87 13.41 18.76
N GLY A 78 -7.31 14.31 17.94
CA GLY A 78 -6.41 15.39 18.36
C GLY A 78 -4.92 15.02 18.36
N TRP A 79 -4.08 16.06 18.47
CA TRP A 79 -2.62 15.95 18.31
C TRP A 79 -1.94 15.02 19.30
N ILE A 80 -2.48 14.88 20.53
CA ILE A 80 -1.92 13.98 21.55
C ILE A 80 -2.05 12.53 21.09
N VAL A 81 -3.21 12.15 20.54
CA VAL A 81 -3.44 10.79 20.06
C VAL A 81 -2.55 10.52 18.84
N ASP A 82 -2.42 11.48 17.92
CA ASP A 82 -1.49 11.37 16.79
C ASP A 82 -0.04 11.17 17.26
N TYR A 83 0.39 11.90 18.29
CA TYR A 83 1.72 11.74 18.88
C TYR A 83 1.95 10.31 19.37
N PHE A 84 0.98 9.69 20.06
CA PHE A 84 1.11 8.30 20.50
C PHE A 84 1.14 7.30 19.33
N HIS A 85 0.46 7.59 18.22
CA HIS A 85 0.48 6.78 16.99
C HIS A 85 1.70 7.02 16.10
N ILE A 86 2.59 7.97 16.43
CA ILE A 86 3.86 8.19 15.72
C ILE A 86 5.05 7.82 16.62
N PHE A 87 5.04 8.30 17.86
CA PHE A 87 6.16 8.26 18.79
C PHE A 87 5.90 7.44 20.06
N GLY A 88 4.66 7.00 20.30
CA GLY A 88 4.30 6.21 21.49
C GLY A 88 5.08 4.90 21.59
N GLN A 89 5.32 4.42 22.81
CA GLN A 89 6.15 3.22 23.02
C GLN A 89 5.57 1.97 22.34
N GLY A 90 4.26 1.77 22.44
CA GLY A 90 3.55 0.69 21.72
C GLY A 90 3.74 0.79 20.21
N GLN A 91 3.59 1.99 19.65
CA GLN A 91 3.83 2.22 18.23
C GLN A 91 5.30 1.98 17.83
N ARG A 92 6.27 2.44 18.62
CA ARG A 92 7.71 2.24 18.33
C ARG A 92 8.09 0.77 18.36
N TYR A 93 7.42 -0.04 19.19
CA TYR A 93 7.57 -1.49 19.19
C TYR A 93 7.04 -2.10 17.89
N LEU A 94 5.81 -1.75 17.50
CA LEU A 94 5.20 -2.21 16.26
C LEU A 94 6.00 -1.77 15.02
N ASN A 95 6.43 -0.51 14.95
CA ASN A 95 7.24 0.01 13.84
C ASN A 95 8.56 -0.75 13.68
N ARG A 96 9.26 -1.07 14.78
CA ARG A 96 10.50 -1.85 14.73
C ARG A 96 10.26 -3.27 14.19
N ARG A 97 9.15 -3.91 14.57
CA ARG A 97 8.75 -5.21 14.04
C ARG A 97 8.39 -5.13 12.55
N ASN A 98 7.67 -4.08 12.16
CA ASN A 98 7.32 -3.82 10.77
C ASN A 98 8.57 -3.64 9.90
N TRP A 99 9.57 -2.87 10.37
CA TRP A 99 10.85 -2.69 9.68
C TRP A 99 11.67 -3.97 9.59
N ALA A 100 11.52 -4.89 10.55
CA ALA A 100 12.12 -6.22 10.50
C ALA A 100 11.38 -7.20 9.56
N GLY A 101 10.34 -6.75 8.84
CA GLY A 101 9.58 -7.55 7.88
C GLY A 101 8.39 -8.32 8.48
N ALA A 102 8.06 -8.09 9.76
CA ALA A 102 6.95 -8.77 10.44
C ALA A 102 5.63 -7.97 10.44
N GLY A 103 5.54 -6.90 9.66
CA GLY A 103 4.45 -5.91 9.82
C GLY A 103 3.23 -6.10 8.95
N HIS A 104 3.40 -6.63 7.74
CA HIS A 104 2.29 -6.90 6.84
C HIS A 104 2.72 -7.85 5.74
N SER A 105 1.76 -8.64 5.25
CA SER A 105 1.96 -9.35 4.00
C SER A 105 1.85 -8.39 2.84
N LEU A 106 2.90 -8.29 2.03
CA LEU A 106 2.88 -7.52 0.79
C LEU A 106 1.69 -7.95 -0.09
N GLN A 107 1.41 -9.25 -0.19
CA GLN A 107 0.27 -9.77 -0.96
C GLN A 107 -1.06 -9.22 -0.48
N GLN A 108 -1.26 -9.12 0.83
CA GLN A 108 -2.50 -8.63 1.42
C GLN A 108 -2.64 -7.11 1.30
N VAL A 109 -1.54 -6.37 1.43
CA VAL A 109 -1.54 -4.90 1.31
C VAL A 109 -1.66 -4.45 -0.14
N THR A 110 -0.93 -5.07 -1.08
CA THR A 110 -1.08 -4.75 -2.51
C THR A 110 -2.38 -5.29 -3.09
N GLY A 111 -3.04 -6.24 -2.43
CA GLY A 111 -4.33 -6.78 -2.84
C GLY A 111 -4.32 -7.26 -4.29
N HIS A 112 -5.30 -6.79 -5.08
CA HIS A 112 -5.44 -7.13 -6.50
C HIS A 112 -4.24 -6.66 -7.34
N ASP A 113 -3.62 -5.52 -6.99
CA ASP A 113 -2.46 -5.01 -7.70
C ASP A 113 -1.25 -5.93 -7.56
N HIS A 114 -1.18 -6.75 -6.50
CA HIS A 114 -0.10 -7.71 -6.31
C HIS A 114 0.02 -8.67 -7.51
N TYR A 115 -1.10 -9.13 -8.06
CA TYR A 115 -1.12 -10.02 -9.23
C TYR A 115 -0.61 -9.34 -10.50
N ASN A 116 -0.67 -8.01 -10.56
CA ASN A 116 -0.21 -7.21 -11.70
C ASN A 116 1.24 -6.73 -11.56
N THR A 117 1.87 -6.85 -10.38
CA THR A 117 3.25 -6.37 -10.14
C THR A 117 4.33 -7.14 -10.92
N ASN A 118 4.06 -8.39 -11.30
CA ASN A 118 5.03 -9.27 -11.98
C ASN A 118 4.40 -9.98 -13.17
N LEU A 119 3.73 -9.22 -14.04
CA LEU A 119 3.19 -9.74 -15.29
C LEU A 119 4.34 -10.33 -16.13
N LYS A 120 4.42 -11.66 -16.17
CA LYS A 120 5.32 -12.35 -17.11
C LYS A 120 4.83 -12.03 -18.51
N ALA A 121 5.73 -11.61 -19.39
CA ALA A 121 5.40 -11.45 -20.79
C ALA A 121 4.89 -12.80 -21.32
N THR A 122 3.64 -12.82 -21.79
CA THR A 122 3.05 -14.04 -22.33
C THR A 122 3.74 -14.34 -23.67
N GLN A 123 4.62 -15.33 -23.70
CA GLN A 123 5.13 -15.88 -24.97
C GLN A 123 4.07 -16.78 -25.57
N GLY A 124 3.13 -16.18 -26.32
CA GLY A 124 2.13 -16.90 -27.09
C GLY A 124 2.01 -16.32 -28.50
N PHE A 125 1.30 -17.02 -29.38
CA PHE A 125 1.04 -16.60 -30.76
C PHE A 125 0.38 -15.21 -30.88
N ASN A 126 -0.16 -14.68 -29.78
CA ASN A 126 -0.79 -13.36 -29.68
C ASN A 126 0.20 -12.20 -29.40
N GLY A 127 1.50 -12.46 -29.32
CA GLY A 127 2.54 -11.45 -29.05
C GLY A 127 2.62 -11.01 -27.57
N ARG A 128 3.59 -10.13 -27.28
CA ARG A 128 4.01 -9.73 -25.91
C ARG A 128 2.89 -9.19 -25.01
N PHE A 129 1.86 -8.56 -25.60
CA PHE A 129 0.74 -7.96 -24.86
C PHE A 129 -0.56 -8.77 -24.91
N GLY A 130 -0.56 -9.94 -25.56
CA GLY A 130 -1.69 -10.87 -25.49
C GLY A 130 -3.00 -10.42 -26.15
N TYR A 131 -3.00 -9.33 -26.94
CA TYR A 131 -4.19 -8.93 -27.69
C TYR A 131 -4.55 -10.01 -28.72
N ARG A 132 -5.80 -10.50 -28.67
CA ARG A 132 -6.32 -11.41 -29.70
C ARG A 132 -6.37 -10.67 -31.03
N ARG A 133 -5.62 -11.17 -32.01
CA ARG A 133 -5.52 -10.64 -33.40
C ARG A 133 -6.77 -10.92 -34.25
N ASN A 134 -7.94 -11.04 -33.61
CA ASN A 134 -9.21 -11.30 -34.27
C ASN A 134 -9.82 -10.02 -34.85
N THR A 135 -9.38 -8.85 -34.38
CA THR A 135 -9.77 -7.55 -34.93
C THR A 135 -8.94 -7.26 -36.19
N PRO A 136 -9.55 -7.14 -37.39
CA PRO A 136 -8.83 -7.00 -38.66
C PRO A 136 -7.85 -5.82 -38.70
N ALA A 137 -8.19 -4.69 -38.08
CA ALA A 137 -7.33 -3.51 -37.99
C ALA A 137 -6.00 -3.78 -37.26
N LEU A 138 -6.00 -4.69 -36.27
CA LEU A 138 -4.82 -5.08 -35.51
C LEU A 138 -3.93 -6.10 -36.24
N ARG A 139 -4.30 -6.54 -37.46
CA ARG A 139 -3.44 -7.37 -38.31
C ARG A 139 -2.43 -6.54 -39.10
N TYR A 140 -2.81 -5.32 -39.48
CA TYR A 140 -1.95 -4.38 -40.19
C TYR A 140 -1.14 -3.49 -39.24
N CYS A 141 -1.74 -3.11 -38.11
CA CYS A 141 -1.10 -2.35 -37.04
C CYS A 141 -1.21 -3.13 -35.71
N PRO A 142 -0.22 -3.98 -35.38
CA PRO A 142 -0.32 -4.94 -34.27
C PRO A 142 -0.40 -4.31 -32.87
N SER A 143 -0.19 -3.00 -32.74
CA SER A 143 -0.31 -2.26 -31.50
C SER A 143 -0.71 -0.81 -31.76
N VAL A 144 -1.68 -0.29 -31.01
CA VAL A 144 -2.00 1.16 -30.97
C VAL A 144 -0.89 1.99 -30.29
N PHE A 145 0.07 1.31 -29.65
CA PHE A 145 1.25 1.91 -29.03
C PHE A 145 2.49 1.86 -29.93
N GLY A 146 2.35 1.46 -31.20
CA GLY A 146 3.43 1.53 -32.20
C GLY A 146 4.45 0.40 -32.19
N GLU A 147 4.23 -0.69 -31.45
CA GLU A 147 5.13 -1.85 -31.51
C GLU A 147 4.95 -2.65 -32.81
N ILE A 148 5.95 -2.58 -33.69
CA ILE A 148 6.06 -3.37 -34.93
C ILE A 148 6.71 -4.70 -34.56
N THR A 149 5.98 -5.81 -34.62
CA THR A 149 6.57 -7.14 -34.45
C THR A 149 7.43 -7.48 -35.67
N GLN A 150 8.72 -7.81 -35.46
CA GLN A 150 9.68 -8.13 -36.52
C GLN A 150 9.44 -9.46 -37.26
N PHE A 151 8.50 -10.27 -36.80
CA PHE A 151 8.23 -11.57 -37.41
C PHE A 151 7.20 -11.44 -38.54
N PRO A 152 7.45 -12.02 -39.73
CA PRO A 152 6.54 -11.96 -40.86
C PRO A 152 5.21 -12.66 -40.54
N LEU A 153 4.12 -12.11 -41.07
CA LEU A 153 2.76 -12.62 -40.89
C LEU A 153 2.44 -13.69 -41.93
N PHE A 154 3.19 -14.81 -41.93
CA PHE A 154 2.82 -16.05 -42.62
C PHE A 154 3.25 -17.24 -41.78
#